data_AF-A0A7J4R8T3-F1
#
_entry.id   AF-A0A7J4R8T3-F1
#
_cell.length_a   1.000
_cell.length_b   1.000
_cell.length_c   1.000
_cell.angle_alpha   90.00
_cell.angle_beta   90.00
_cell.angle_gamma   90.00
#
_symmetry.space_group_name_H-M   'P 1'
#
loop_
_entity.id
_entity.type
_entity.pdbx_description
1 polymer ?
#
loop_
_entity_poly.entity_id
_entity_poly.type
_entity_poly.pdbx_seq_one_letter_code
_entity_poly.pdbx_strand_id
1 'polypeptide(L)'
;SASEQSLEISTDSLQSMFESVTEIGSMMPWLMFFIIFLWTPPHFWALALYKSKEYGEVGVPMMPNVKGKSRTMLEMKIYSVALMVVSLYAPIANGHLVDDDTSFHVLRWSCFLLSGWYASTVWRIDINEGLDEKGRMPTAARSFFFSLYYLAMFFLLLVSSSWNLQISFIGVIICIGIIFRLESDTKRKEKA
;
A
#
# COMPACT_ATOMS: atom_id res chain seq x y z
N SER A 1 33.73 50.75 -0.31
CA SER A 1 33.17 50.39 1.01
C SER A 1 31.88 49.57 0.91
N ALA A 2 31.65 48.80 -0.17
CA ALA A 2 30.43 47.99 -0.31
C ALA A 2 30.69 46.47 -0.15
N SER A 3 31.80 46.09 0.48
CA SER A 3 32.14 44.69 0.82
C SER A 3 31.71 44.31 2.24
N GLU A 4 30.91 45.14 2.91
CA GLU A 4 30.46 44.94 4.30
C GLU A 4 28.93 44.84 4.42
N GLN A 5 28.23 44.31 3.42
CA GLN A 5 26.93 43.68 3.69
C GLN A 5 27.20 42.23 4.09
N SER A 6 27.54 42.11 5.37
CA SER A 6 27.70 40.90 6.14
C SER A 6 26.66 39.84 5.76
N LEU A 7 27.17 38.64 5.48
CA LEU A 7 26.56 37.34 5.75
C LEU A 7 25.61 37.37 6.96
N GLU A 8 24.36 37.80 6.76
CA GLU A 8 23.24 37.25 7.50
C GLU A 8 23.09 35.83 6.95
N ILE A 9 23.80 34.89 7.57
CA ILE A 9 23.52 33.47 7.41
C ILE A 9 22.02 33.34 7.60
N SER A 10 21.31 32.79 6.61
CA SER A 10 19.86 32.60 6.62
C SER A 10 19.44 31.66 7.76
N THR A 11 19.49 32.16 8.99
CA THR A 11 19.08 31.42 10.19
C THR A 11 17.59 31.17 10.15
N ASP A 12 16.79 32.01 9.49
CA ASP A 12 15.35 31.80 9.31
C ASP A 12 15.01 30.64 8.35
N SER A 13 15.80 30.45 7.28
CA SER A 13 15.61 29.29 6.39
C SER A 13 16.06 28.00 7.06
N LEU A 14 17.13 28.06 7.87
CA LEU A 14 17.55 26.91 8.69
C LEU A 14 16.54 26.60 9.78
N GLN A 15 16.02 27.62 10.47
CA GLN A 15 15.00 27.48 11.51
C GLN A 15 13.71 26.89 10.93
N SER A 16 13.22 27.40 9.80
CA SER A 16 12.05 26.84 9.10
C SER A 16 12.31 25.44 8.55
N MET A 17 13.52 25.14 8.07
CA MET A 17 13.91 23.77 7.73
C MET A 17 13.88 22.87 8.97
N PHE A 18 14.42 23.28 10.11
CA PHE A 18 14.39 22.50 11.35
C PHE A 18 12.97 22.36 11.91
N GLU A 19 12.15 23.40 11.85
CA GLU A 19 10.74 23.36 12.23
C GLU A 19 9.97 22.40 11.32
N SER A 20 10.15 22.46 10.00
CA SER A 20 9.52 21.52 9.05
C SER A 20 9.97 20.07 9.25
N VAL A 21 11.24 19.86 9.60
CA VAL A 21 11.82 18.53 9.87
C VAL A 21 11.37 18.01 11.23
N THR A 22 11.09 18.88 12.20
CA THR A 22 10.59 18.50 13.53
C THR A 22 9.06 18.50 13.62
N GLU A 23 8.36 19.06 12.63
CA GLU A 23 6.92 18.91 12.34
C GLU A 23 6.53 17.49 11.86
N ILE A 24 7.33 16.48 12.22
CA ILE A 24 6.95 15.06 12.24
C ILE A 24 5.67 14.84 13.08
N GLY A 25 5.21 15.85 13.85
CA GLY A 25 3.92 15.84 14.53
C GLY A 25 2.69 15.88 13.61
N SER A 26 2.82 16.18 12.31
CA SER A 26 1.69 16.06 11.39
C SER A 26 1.30 14.58 11.20
N MET A 27 0.01 14.28 11.11
CA MET A 27 -0.48 12.90 11.06
C MET A 27 -0.27 12.21 9.69
N MET A 28 -0.04 13.01 8.64
CA MET A 28 0.08 12.54 7.26
C MET A 28 1.34 11.69 6.98
N PRO A 29 2.56 12.09 7.40
CA PRO A 29 3.75 11.24 7.24
C PRO A 29 3.67 9.92 8.00
N TRP A 30 3.09 9.92 9.21
CA TRP A 30 2.88 8.69 9.99
C TRP A 30 1.94 7.72 9.30
N LEU A 31 0.88 8.24 8.70
CA LEU A 31 -0.07 7.45 7.93
C LEU A 31 0.60 6.78 6.72
N MET A 32 1.41 7.53 5.96
CA MET A 32 2.21 6.96 4.86
C MET A 32 3.18 5.89 5.37
N PHE A 33 3.85 6.16 6.48
CA PHE A 33 4.75 5.20 7.13
C PHE A 33 4.01 3.90 7.48
N PHE A 34 2.86 3.98 8.16
CA PHE A 34 2.08 2.80 8.53
C PHE A 34 1.56 2.03 7.32
N ILE A 35 1.11 2.71 6.26
CA ILE A 35 0.65 2.06 5.03
C ILE A 35 1.79 1.27 4.38
N ILE A 36 2.94 1.88 4.18
CA ILE A 36 4.11 1.21 3.55
C ILE A 36 4.60 0.09 4.47
N PHE A 37 4.69 0.34 5.77
CA PHE A 37 5.14 -0.64 6.75
C PHE A 37 4.20 -1.84 6.83
N LEU A 38 2.88 -1.64 6.79
CA LEU A 38 1.90 -2.74 6.83
C LEU A 38 1.78 -3.47 5.49
N TRP A 39 2.04 -2.80 4.37
CA TRP A 39 1.99 -3.38 3.03
C TRP A 39 3.25 -4.21 2.69
N THR A 40 4.41 -3.83 3.22
CA THR A 40 5.70 -4.46 2.87
C THR A 40 5.79 -5.94 3.25
N PRO A 41 5.42 -6.38 4.47
CA PRO A 41 5.48 -7.78 4.86
C PRO A 41 4.56 -8.67 4.01
N PRO A 42 3.27 -8.34 3.79
CA PRO A 42 2.40 -9.10 2.89
C PRO A 42 2.93 -9.23 1.47
N HIS A 43 3.46 -8.14 0.93
CA HIS A 43 4.04 -8.10 -0.41
C HIS A 43 5.24 -9.06 -0.53
N PHE A 44 6.20 -8.96 0.39
CA PHE A 44 7.39 -9.78 0.37
C PHE A 44 7.07 -11.27 0.62
N TRP A 45 6.16 -11.54 1.56
CA TRP A 45 5.73 -12.88 1.88
C TRP A 45 4.99 -13.58 0.73
N ALA A 46 4.22 -12.84 -0.08
CA ALA A 46 3.61 -13.38 -1.29
C ALA A 46 4.67 -13.90 -2.29
N LEU A 47 5.76 -13.15 -2.47
CA LEU A 47 6.89 -13.56 -3.32
C LEU A 47 7.64 -14.76 -2.72
N ALA A 48 7.87 -14.74 -1.41
CA ALA A 48 8.50 -15.84 -0.69
C ALA A 48 7.67 -17.13 -0.78
N LEU A 49 6.34 -17.04 -0.74
CA LEU A 49 5.43 -18.17 -0.93
C LEU A 49 5.54 -18.73 -2.35
N TYR A 50 5.56 -17.86 -3.37
CA TYR A 50 5.71 -18.25 -4.77
C TYR A 50 7.02 -19.00 -5.06
N LYS A 51 8.15 -18.52 -4.51
CA LYS A 51 9.48 -19.10 -4.72
C LYS A 51 10.02 -19.92 -3.55
N SER A 52 9.14 -20.36 -2.64
CA SER A 52 9.54 -21.05 -1.40
C SER A 52 10.48 -22.25 -1.62
N LYS A 53 10.21 -23.06 -2.65
CA LYS A 53 11.04 -24.23 -3.00
C LYS A 53 12.45 -23.83 -3.46
N GLU A 54 12.56 -22.88 -4.39
CA GLU A 54 13.86 -22.36 -4.88
C GLU A 54 14.67 -21.74 -3.74
N TYR A 55 14.04 -20.98 -2.84
CA TYR A 55 14.72 -20.42 -1.67
C TYR A 55 15.18 -21.51 -0.69
N GLY A 56 14.43 -22.60 -0.57
CA GLY A 56 14.79 -23.74 0.27
C GLY A 56 15.98 -24.52 -0.28
N GLU A 57 16.03 -24.72 -1.60
CA GLU A 57 17.15 -25.37 -2.28
C GLU A 57 18.47 -24.60 -2.14
N VAL A 58 18.41 -23.27 -2.06
CA VAL A 58 19.58 -22.39 -1.89
C VAL A 58 19.88 -22.11 -0.40
N GLY A 59 19.08 -22.66 0.53
CA GLY A 59 19.30 -22.49 1.97
C GLY A 59 18.97 -21.09 2.51
N VAL A 60 18.18 -20.29 1.78
CA VAL A 60 17.77 -18.94 2.23
C VAL A 60 16.58 -19.06 3.19
N PRO A 61 16.73 -18.65 4.47
CA PRO A 61 15.67 -18.76 5.46
C PRO A 61 14.59 -17.69 5.23
N MET A 62 13.56 -18.05 4.47
CA MET A 62 12.36 -17.23 4.29
C MET A 62 11.23 -17.67 5.24
N MET A 63 10.34 -16.75 5.63
CA MET A 63 9.21 -17.04 6.53
C MET A 63 8.42 -18.32 6.18
N PRO A 64 8.05 -18.58 4.91
CA PRO A 64 7.40 -19.83 4.51
C PRO A 64 8.23 -21.09 4.76
N ASN A 65 9.56 -21.01 4.71
CA ASN A 65 10.47 -22.13 4.87
C ASN A 65 10.79 -22.42 6.34
N VAL A 66 10.73 -21.39 7.20
CA VAL A 66 11.01 -21.51 8.64
C VAL A 66 9.75 -21.82 9.45
N LYS A 67 8.65 -21.08 9.22
CA LYS A 67 7.40 -21.19 9.99
C LYS A 67 6.27 -21.92 9.26
N GLY A 68 6.49 -22.29 8.00
CA GLY A 68 5.51 -22.96 7.16
C GLY A 68 4.60 -22.00 6.40
N LYS A 69 4.10 -22.48 5.25
CA LYS A 69 3.27 -21.71 4.32
C LYS A 69 1.98 -21.17 4.96
N SER A 70 1.32 -21.99 5.80
CA SER A 70 0.05 -21.63 6.46
C SER A 70 0.19 -20.48 7.45
N ARG A 71 1.32 -20.40 8.18
CA ARG A 71 1.59 -19.31 9.13
C ARG A 71 1.82 -18.01 8.39
N THR A 72 2.66 -18.03 7.35
CA THR A 72 2.91 -16.84 6.53
C THR A 72 1.63 -16.28 5.93
N MET A 73 0.73 -17.14 5.44
CA MET A 73 -0.56 -16.68 4.91
C MET A 73 -1.49 -16.10 5.97
N LEU A 74 -1.50 -16.67 7.18
CA LEU A 74 -2.27 -16.08 8.28
C LEU A 74 -1.76 -14.68 8.62
N GLU A 75 -0.44 -14.52 8.70
CA GLU A 75 0.17 -13.21 8.93
C GLU A 75 -0.18 -12.25 7.79
N MET A 76 -0.02 -12.64 6.52
CA MET A 76 -0.47 -11.83 5.37
C MET A 76 -1.91 -11.33 5.52
N LYS A 77 -2.85 -12.21 5.92
CA LYS A 77 -4.26 -11.85 6.15
C LYS A 77 -4.41 -10.83 7.28
N ILE A 78 -3.73 -11.05 8.42
CA ILE A 78 -3.76 -10.13 9.56
C ILE A 78 -3.26 -8.74 9.14
N TYR A 79 -2.14 -8.67 8.41
CA TYR A 79 -1.59 -7.40 7.93
C TYR A 79 -2.49 -6.73 6.90
N SER A 80 -3.15 -7.47 6.00
CA SER A 80 -4.15 -6.90 5.07
C SER A 80 -5.36 -6.31 5.81
N VAL A 81 -5.81 -6.94 6.90
CA VAL A 81 -6.86 -6.38 7.77
C VAL A 81 -6.37 -5.13 8.49
N ALA A 82 -5.17 -5.18 9.05
CA ALA A 82 -4.57 -4.02 9.71
C ALA A 82 -4.45 -2.84 8.72
N LEU A 83 -4.07 -3.09 7.47
CA LEU A 83 -4.01 -2.08 6.42
C LEU A 83 -5.39 -1.49 6.13
N MET A 84 -6.44 -2.32 6.06
CA MET A 84 -7.83 -1.85 5.89
C MET A 84 -8.28 -0.97 7.05
N VAL A 85 -7.94 -1.34 8.29
CA VAL A 85 -8.21 -0.54 9.49
C VAL A 85 -7.46 0.79 9.41
N VAL A 86 -6.16 0.77 9.08
CA VAL A 86 -5.37 2.00 8.93
C VAL A 86 -5.93 2.90 7.83
N SER A 87 -6.33 2.36 6.68
CA SER A 87 -6.96 3.15 5.61
C SER A 87 -8.30 3.79 6.01
N LEU A 88 -9.04 3.18 6.95
CA LEU A 88 -10.28 3.73 7.50
C LEU A 88 -10.01 4.85 8.52
N TYR A 89 -9.03 4.64 9.41
CA TYR A 89 -8.67 5.59 10.47
C TYR A 89 -7.78 6.72 9.98
N ALA A 90 -7.09 6.52 8.86
CA ALA A 90 -6.21 7.47 8.19
C ALA A 90 -6.81 8.88 8.13
N PRO A 91 -8.07 9.07 7.69
CA PRO A 91 -8.65 10.41 7.58
C PRO A 91 -9.28 10.91 8.88
N ILE A 92 -9.54 10.02 9.85
CA ILE A 92 -10.15 10.36 11.15
C ILE A 92 -9.11 11.00 12.07
N ALA A 93 -7.84 10.59 11.95
CA ALA A 93 -6.78 11.10 12.82
C ALA A 93 -6.29 12.51 12.47
N ASN A 94 -6.70 13.07 11.32
CA ASN A 94 -6.41 14.46 10.94
C ASN A 94 -7.41 15.43 11.59
N GLY A 95 -7.52 15.39 12.92
CA GLY A 95 -8.55 16.10 13.66
C GLY A 95 -8.50 17.63 13.63
N HIS A 96 -7.61 18.29 12.87
CA HIS A 96 -7.44 19.74 12.93
C HIS A 96 -6.94 20.46 11.66
N LEU A 97 -6.82 19.80 10.49
CA LEU A 97 -6.41 20.51 9.27
C LEU A 97 -7.45 20.39 8.16
N VAL A 98 -8.15 21.51 7.99
CA VAL A 98 -8.87 22.00 6.80
C VAL A 98 -10.28 21.42 6.62
N ASP A 99 -11.19 22.35 6.31
CA ASP A 99 -12.64 22.26 6.19
C ASP A 99 -13.21 20.96 5.60
N ASP A 100 -14.52 20.79 5.82
CA ASP A 100 -15.49 19.86 5.24
C ASP A 100 -15.45 19.84 3.68
N ASP A 101 -14.30 19.55 3.10
CA ASP A 101 -14.07 19.48 1.66
C ASP A 101 -14.41 18.06 1.21
N THR A 102 -15.40 17.98 0.34
CA THR A 102 -15.94 16.74 -0.24
C THR A 102 -14.82 15.84 -0.79
N SER A 103 -13.70 16.43 -1.21
CA SER A 103 -12.52 15.75 -1.75
C SER A 103 -11.91 14.72 -0.77
N PHE A 104 -11.81 15.05 0.52
CA PHE A 104 -11.22 14.16 1.53
C PHE A 104 -12.13 12.98 1.85
N HIS A 105 -13.45 13.18 1.85
CA HIS A 105 -14.40 12.09 2.03
C HIS A 105 -14.35 11.10 0.86
N VAL A 106 -14.20 11.59 -0.37
CA VAL A 106 -14.00 10.75 -1.56
C VAL A 106 -12.72 9.93 -1.43
N LEU A 107 -11.61 10.54 -1.03
CA LEU A 107 -10.35 9.82 -0.81
C LEU A 107 -10.49 8.74 0.28
N ARG A 108 -11.09 9.07 1.43
CA ARG A 108 -11.33 8.12 2.54
C ARG A 108 -12.05 6.86 2.07
N TRP A 109 -13.21 7.04 1.43
CA TRP A 109 -14.03 5.92 0.99
C TRP A 109 -13.33 5.12 -0.11
N SER A 110 -12.61 5.79 -1.01
CA SER A 110 -11.88 5.13 -2.08
C SER A 110 -10.70 4.30 -1.56
N CYS A 111 -9.91 4.84 -0.63
CA CYS A 111 -8.83 4.09 0.03
C CYS A 111 -9.37 2.88 0.80
N PHE A 112 -10.48 3.04 1.52
CA PHE A 112 -11.13 1.92 2.22
C PHE A 112 -11.57 0.81 1.27
N LEU A 113 -12.27 1.16 0.18
CA LEU A 113 -12.70 0.20 -0.85
C LEU A 113 -11.51 -0.49 -1.52
N LEU A 114 -10.45 0.26 -1.83
CA LEU A 114 -9.23 -0.27 -2.44
C LEU A 114 -8.49 -1.25 -1.51
N SER A 115 -8.38 -0.92 -0.22
CA SER A 115 -7.81 -1.83 0.79
C SER A 115 -8.69 -3.07 1.01
N GLY A 116 -10.02 -2.92 1.00
CA GLY A 116 -10.95 -4.05 1.07
C GLY A 116 -10.82 -5.00 -0.14
N TRP A 117 -10.65 -4.44 -1.34
CA TRP A 117 -10.39 -5.22 -2.56
C TRP A 117 -9.05 -5.98 -2.49
N TYR A 118 -7.99 -5.32 -2.02
CA TYR A 118 -6.70 -5.99 -1.80
C TYR A 118 -6.80 -7.09 -0.74
N ALA A 119 -7.49 -6.84 0.37
CA ALA A 119 -7.72 -7.83 1.40
C ALA A 119 -8.49 -9.05 0.85
N SER A 120 -9.56 -8.83 0.09
CA SER A 120 -10.31 -9.89 -0.60
C SER A 120 -9.40 -10.77 -1.47
N THR A 121 -8.45 -10.13 -2.19
CA THR A 121 -7.46 -10.85 -2.99
C THR A 121 -6.57 -11.78 -2.15
N VAL A 122 -6.11 -11.32 -0.98
CA VAL A 122 -5.30 -12.13 -0.05
C VAL A 122 -6.13 -13.25 0.58
N TRP A 123 -7.43 -13.02 0.80
CA TRP A 123 -8.35 -14.06 1.29
C TRP A 123 -8.62 -15.16 0.28
N ARG A 124 -8.56 -14.86 -1.02
CA ARG A 124 -8.72 -15.82 -2.11
C ARG A 124 -7.52 -16.75 -2.30
N ILE A 125 -6.43 -16.57 -1.54
CA ILE A 125 -5.29 -17.49 -1.58
C ILE A 125 -5.71 -18.83 -0.97
N ASP A 126 -5.80 -19.86 -1.81
CA ASP A 126 -6.06 -21.22 -1.37
C ASP A 126 -4.76 -21.89 -0.89
N ILE A 127 -4.78 -22.40 0.34
CA ILE A 127 -3.66 -23.08 0.98
C ILE A 127 -3.49 -24.49 0.42
N ASN A 128 -4.58 -25.08 -0.07
CA ASN A 128 -4.65 -26.44 -0.57
C ASN A 128 -4.45 -26.53 -2.09
N GLU A 129 -4.12 -25.40 -2.74
CA GLU A 129 -3.76 -25.42 -4.16
C GLU A 129 -2.55 -26.34 -4.37
N GLY A 130 -2.69 -27.31 -5.28
CA GLY A 130 -1.61 -28.19 -5.67
C GLY A 130 -0.43 -27.35 -6.17
N LEU A 131 0.76 -27.60 -5.65
CA LEU A 131 1.96 -26.93 -6.12
C LEU A 131 2.16 -27.28 -7.61
N ASP A 132 2.46 -26.27 -8.42
CA ASP A 132 2.81 -26.46 -9.84
C ASP A 132 3.99 -27.44 -9.97
N GLU A 133 4.27 -27.95 -11.17
CA GLU A 133 5.35 -28.91 -11.49
C GLU A 133 6.73 -28.43 -10.96
N LYS A 134 6.89 -27.11 -10.77
CA LYS A 134 8.08 -26.44 -10.21
C LYS A 134 8.03 -26.18 -8.70
N GLY A 135 7.01 -26.66 -7.99
CA GLY A 135 6.81 -26.42 -6.55
C GLY A 135 6.33 -25.02 -6.18
N ARG A 136 5.75 -24.28 -7.14
CA ARG A 136 5.36 -22.86 -7.01
C ARG A 136 3.86 -22.73 -6.73
N MET A 137 3.46 -21.69 -6.00
CA MET A 137 2.04 -21.34 -5.77
C MET A 137 1.65 -20.15 -6.67
N PRO A 138 0.98 -20.39 -7.82
CA PRO A 138 0.63 -19.32 -8.75
C PRO A 138 -0.33 -18.28 -8.14
N THR A 139 -1.21 -18.70 -7.22
CA THR A 139 -2.13 -17.79 -6.50
C THR A 139 -1.38 -16.82 -5.57
N ALA A 140 -0.22 -17.21 -5.02
CA ALA A 140 0.62 -16.32 -4.24
C ALA A 140 1.30 -15.24 -5.11
N ALA A 141 1.83 -15.61 -6.28
CA ALA A 141 2.37 -14.63 -7.24
C ALA A 141 1.31 -13.63 -7.71
N ARG A 142 0.08 -14.10 -7.89
CA ARG A 142 -1.05 -13.25 -8.26
C ARG A 142 -1.31 -12.16 -7.20
N SER A 143 -1.33 -12.55 -5.93
CA SER A 143 -1.51 -11.63 -4.81
C SER A 143 -0.36 -10.62 -4.68
N PHE A 144 0.86 -11.02 -5.03
CA PHE A 144 2.00 -10.13 -5.17
C PHE A 144 1.77 -9.05 -6.25
N PHE A 145 1.37 -9.43 -7.46
CA PHE A 145 1.11 -8.44 -8.51
C PHE A 145 -0.04 -7.51 -8.16
N PHE A 146 -1.11 -8.04 -7.56
CA PHE A 146 -2.21 -7.20 -7.08
C PHE A 146 -1.78 -6.20 -6.00
N SER A 147 -0.84 -6.56 -5.14
CA SER A 147 -0.30 -5.61 -4.16
C SER A 147 0.48 -4.45 -4.80
N LEU A 148 1.13 -4.65 -5.96
CA LEU A 148 1.79 -3.57 -6.73
C LEU A 148 0.75 -2.63 -7.34
N TYR A 149 -0.31 -3.20 -7.93
CA TYR A 149 -1.42 -2.40 -8.46
C TYR A 149 -2.16 -1.63 -7.36
N TYR A 150 -2.34 -2.23 -6.18
CA TYR A 150 -2.90 -1.57 -5.00
C TYR A 150 -2.08 -0.31 -4.64
N LEU A 151 -0.76 -0.44 -4.51
CA LEU A 151 0.09 0.69 -4.13
C LEU A 151 0.09 1.78 -5.22
N ALA A 152 0.15 1.38 -6.50
CA ALA A 152 0.07 2.33 -7.62
C ALA A 152 -1.26 3.10 -7.65
N MET A 153 -2.39 2.41 -7.43
CA MET A 153 -3.71 3.03 -7.35
C MET A 153 -3.85 3.93 -6.12
N PHE A 154 -3.28 3.53 -4.98
CA PHE A 154 -3.27 4.34 -3.77
C PHE A 154 -2.56 5.69 -4.00
N PHE A 155 -1.37 5.67 -4.60
CA PHE A 155 -0.67 6.90 -4.97
C PHE A 155 -1.42 7.72 -6.01
N LEU A 156 -2.06 7.06 -6.99
CA LEU A 156 -2.88 7.76 -7.98
C LEU A 156 -4.04 8.50 -7.32
N LEU A 157 -4.77 7.87 -6.40
CA LEU A 157 -5.85 8.50 -5.64
C LEU A 157 -5.35 9.67 -4.78
N LEU A 158 -4.20 9.48 -4.12
CA LEU A 158 -3.59 10.53 -3.30
C LEU A 158 -3.22 11.76 -4.14
N VAL A 159 -2.56 11.56 -5.29
CA VAL A 159 -2.20 12.64 -6.21
C VAL A 159 -3.45 13.31 -6.79
N SER A 160 -4.43 12.53 -7.23
CA SER A 160 -5.69 13.06 -7.78
C SER A 160 -6.45 13.90 -6.76
N SER A 161 -6.44 13.51 -5.48
CA SER A 161 -7.09 14.24 -4.40
C SER A 161 -6.38 15.55 -4.03
N SER A 162 -5.09 15.67 -4.31
CA SER A 162 -4.32 16.88 -3.99
C SER A 162 -4.59 18.05 -4.93
N TRP A 163 -5.23 17.81 -6.09
CA TRP A 163 -5.37 18.82 -7.14
C TRP A 163 -6.74 19.51 -7.07
N ASN A 164 -7.81 18.82 -7.45
CA ASN A 164 -9.17 19.35 -7.50
C ASN A 164 -10.18 18.22 -7.29
N LEU A 165 -11.37 18.56 -6.79
CA LEU A 165 -12.46 17.59 -6.58
C LEU A 165 -12.83 16.80 -7.85
N GLN A 166 -12.86 17.45 -9.02
CA GLN A 166 -13.15 16.80 -10.30
C GLN A 166 -12.10 15.74 -10.67
N ILE A 167 -10.82 16.03 -10.39
CA ILE A 167 -9.70 15.13 -10.66
C ILE A 167 -9.75 13.94 -9.71
N SER A 168 -10.16 14.16 -8.45
CA SER A 168 -10.41 13.09 -7.48
C SER A 168 -11.44 12.08 -8.02
N PHE A 169 -12.59 12.54 -8.53
CA PHE A 169 -13.59 11.65 -9.15
C PHE A 169 -13.06 10.87 -10.36
N ILE A 170 -12.29 11.53 -11.24
CA ILE A 170 -11.64 10.86 -12.38
C ILE A 170 -10.68 9.77 -11.88
N GLY A 171 -9.87 10.07 -10.85
CA GLY A 171 -8.96 9.10 -10.24
C GLY A 171 -9.69 7.87 -9.69
N VAL A 172 -10.83 8.07 -9.03
CA VAL A 172 -11.69 6.98 -8.53
C VAL A 172 -12.24 6.13 -9.68
N ILE A 173 -12.76 6.76 -10.74
CA ILE A 173 -13.29 6.04 -11.91
C ILE A 173 -12.18 5.21 -12.58
N ILE A 174 -10.98 5.76 -12.71
CA ILE A 174 -9.82 5.05 -13.25
C ILE A 174 -9.49 3.82 -12.38
N CYS A 175 -9.45 3.99 -11.06
CA CYS A 175 -9.18 2.88 -10.13
C CYS A 175 -10.25 1.79 -10.24
N ILE A 176 -11.53 2.16 -10.28
CA ILE A 176 -12.64 1.20 -10.46
C ILE A 176 -12.52 0.46 -11.80
N GLY A 177 -12.19 1.17 -12.88
CA GLY A 177 -11.97 0.56 -14.20
C GLY A 177 -10.80 -0.42 -14.22
N ILE A 178 -9.69 -0.08 -13.56
CA ILE A 178 -8.53 -0.97 -13.41
C ILE A 178 -8.91 -2.21 -12.60
N ILE A 179 -9.59 -2.03 -11.46
CA ILE A 179 -10.07 -3.13 -10.61
C ILE A 179 -10.95 -4.08 -11.42
N PHE A 180 -11.91 -3.56 -12.19
CA PHE A 180 -12.81 -4.37 -12.99
C PHE A 180 -12.05 -5.16 -14.06
N ARG A 181 -11.10 -4.52 -14.75
CA ARG A 181 -10.26 -5.18 -15.77
C ARG A 181 -9.41 -6.30 -15.17
N LEU A 182 -8.80 -6.03 -14.02
CA LEU A 182 -8.00 -6.98 -13.25
C LEU A 182 -8.82 -8.19 -12.78
N GLU A 183 -10.07 -7.96 -12.37
CA GLU A 183 -10.99 -9.03 -11.97
C GLU A 183 -11.54 -9.81 -13.18
N SER A 184 -11.80 -9.16 -14.32
CA SER A 184 -12.25 -9.83 -15.54
C SER A 184 -11.16 -10.73 -16.13
N ASP A 185 -9.92 -10.24 -16.20
CA ASP A 185 -8.77 -11.05 -16.64
C ASP A 185 -8.55 -12.24 -15.70
N THR A 186 -8.90 -12.04 -14.43
CA THR A 186 -8.82 -13.07 -13.41
C THR A 186 -9.80 -14.20 -13.63
N LYS A 187 -11.08 -13.88 -13.81
CA LYS A 187 -12.14 -14.86 -14.10
C LYS A 187 -11.92 -15.56 -15.44
N ARG A 188 -11.30 -14.87 -16.41
CA ARG A 188 -10.97 -15.46 -17.72
C ARG A 188 -9.89 -16.55 -17.61
N LYS A 189 -8.84 -16.31 -16.82
CA LYS A 189 -7.77 -17.30 -16.59
C LYS A 189 -8.21 -18.50 -15.76
N GLU A 190 -9.22 -18.36 -14.91
CA GLU A 190 -9.78 -19.47 -14.11
C GLU A 190 -10.73 -20.37 -14.92
N LYS A 191 -11.24 -19.90 -16.07
CA LYS A 191 -12.16 -20.63 -16.95
C LYS A 191 -11.47 -21.28 -18.17
N ALA A 192 -10.22 -20.91 -18.44
CA ALA A 192 -9.42 -21.41 -19.56
C ALA A 192 -8.52 -22.54 -19.09
#